data_AF-A0A522CYB9-F1
#
_entry.id   AF-A0A522CYB9-F1
#
_cell.length_a   1.000
_cell.length_b   1.000
_cell.length_c   1.000
_cell.angle_alpha   90.00
_cell.angle_beta   90.00
_cell.angle_gamma   90.00
#
_symmetry.space_group_name_H-M   'P 1'
#
loop_
_entity.id
_entity.type
_entity.pdbx_description
1 polymer ?
#
loop_
_entity_poly.entity_id
_entity_poly.type
_entity_poly.pdbx_seq_one_letter_code
_entity_poly.pdbx_strand_id
1 'polypeptide(L)'
;MFSSMPGTVVTIVAGQDGALNDAALRRAVEMVRNVCGGCSGTDILDAGKAADITVETVNPAMTAELRRQFFCFASFDIFVQSKDEFRKKRLLVADMDATMIEGETLDELAAHFGLKDQIAPITAKAMRGEIDFAEALRMRVGLLKGMPVSALYETLKAVRFSKGAATLVGTMNRSGAKCVLISGGFDLFTSHVANTLGFYKNIGNRLGIHGDKLTGEVLPPIVDKFTKKKTVEDEARLFGIEPAAVVAIGDGANDIPMLQTAGAGVGYFGKPAVQEATPFQIRHTDLTSVLYMQGYRREEFAA
;
A
#
# COMPACT_ATOMS: atom_id res chain seq x y z
N MET A 1 -7.90 -34.50 -16.44
CA MET A 1 -6.65 -33.71 -16.46
C MET A 1 -6.36 -33.29 -15.04
N PHE A 2 -5.38 -33.88 -14.38
CA PHE A 2 -4.87 -33.35 -13.12
C PHE A 2 -4.12 -32.07 -13.46
N SER A 3 -4.77 -30.92 -13.30
CA SER A 3 -4.05 -29.65 -13.29
C SER A 3 -3.07 -29.74 -12.13
N SER A 4 -1.77 -29.82 -12.43
CA SER A 4 -0.74 -29.66 -11.39
C SER A 4 -1.08 -28.38 -10.65
N MET A 5 -1.24 -28.44 -9.32
CA MET A 5 -1.48 -27.21 -8.56
C MET A 5 -0.36 -26.22 -8.90
N PRO A 6 -0.70 -24.94 -9.14
CA PRO A 6 0.33 -23.94 -9.38
C PRO A 6 1.31 -23.96 -8.20
N GLY A 7 2.61 -24.01 -8.49
CA GLY A 7 3.63 -24.01 -7.45
C GLY A 7 3.53 -22.74 -6.59
N THR A 8 4.14 -22.76 -5.42
CA THR A 8 4.23 -21.56 -4.56
C THR A 8 5.58 -20.87 -4.78
N VAL A 9 5.61 -19.55 -4.65
CA VAL A 9 6.84 -18.76 -4.71
C VAL A 9 7.03 -17.98 -3.41
N VAL A 10 8.25 -18.03 -2.88
CA VAL A 10 8.75 -17.17 -1.82
C VAL A 10 9.63 -16.11 -2.46
N THR A 11 9.09 -14.90 -2.63
CA THR A 11 9.86 -13.75 -3.10
C THR A 11 10.54 -13.11 -1.91
N ILE A 12 11.85 -12.91 -1.98
CA ILE A 12 12.65 -12.21 -0.97
C ILE A 12 13.11 -10.89 -1.56
N VAL A 13 12.96 -9.81 -0.79
CA VAL A 13 13.45 -8.47 -1.16
C VAL A 13 14.32 -7.93 -0.04
N ALA A 14 15.55 -7.58 -0.35
CA ALA A 14 16.48 -7.01 0.61
C ALA A 14 16.17 -5.54 0.90
N GLY A 15 16.24 -5.14 2.17
CA GLY A 15 16.05 -3.77 2.64
C GLY A 15 17.12 -2.78 2.14
N GLN A 16 17.11 -1.56 2.66
CA GLN A 16 18.09 -0.53 2.26
C GLN A 16 19.49 -0.80 2.82
N ASP A 17 19.57 -1.36 4.03
CA ASP A 17 20.84 -1.63 4.72
C ASP A 17 21.39 -3.04 4.46
N GLY A 18 20.70 -3.84 3.65
CA GLY A 18 21.04 -5.24 3.38
C GLY A 18 21.16 -5.53 1.88
N ALA A 19 22.13 -6.36 1.52
CA ALA A 19 22.27 -6.88 0.16
C ALA A 19 21.94 -8.37 0.12
N LEU A 20 21.19 -8.80 -0.89
CA LEU A 20 20.97 -10.21 -1.23
C LEU A 20 22.17 -10.73 -2.03
N ASN A 21 23.37 -10.72 -1.43
CA ASN A 21 24.57 -11.29 -2.03
C ASN A 21 24.50 -12.83 -2.07
N ASP A 22 25.45 -13.49 -2.74
CA ASP A 22 25.45 -14.95 -2.91
C ASP A 22 25.39 -15.73 -1.59
N ALA A 23 26.05 -15.24 -0.54
CA ALA A 23 26.03 -15.89 0.77
C ALA A 23 24.66 -15.74 1.44
N ALA A 24 24.08 -14.55 1.40
CA ALA A 24 22.75 -14.27 1.92
C ALA A 24 21.67 -15.07 1.16
N LEU A 25 21.78 -15.15 -0.17
CA LEU A 25 20.88 -15.92 -1.01
C LEU A 25 20.97 -17.42 -0.70
N ARG A 26 22.17 -18.00 -0.62
CA ARG A 26 22.34 -19.42 -0.26
C ARG A 26 21.67 -19.74 1.07
N ARG A 27 21.89 -18.90 2.08
CA ARG A 27 21.29 -19.06 3.41
C ARG A 27 19.76 -18.91 3.37
N ALA A 28 19.24 -17.97 2.60
CA ALA A 28 17.80 -17.80 2.42
C ALA A 28 17.16 -19.02 1.73
N VAL A 29 17.82 -19.59 0.70
CA VAL A 29 17.38 -20.82 0.04
C VAL A 29 17.38 -22.01 0.99
N GLU A 30 18.40 -22.14 1.85
CA GLU A 30 18.45 -23.18 2.88
C GLU A 30 17.32 -23.02 3.92
N MET A 31 17.05 -21.79 4.38
CA MET A 31 15.91 -21.53 5.28
C MET A 31 14.58 -21.96 4.64
N VAL A 32 14.34 -21.56 3.39
CA VAL A 32 13.12 -21.95 2.67
C VAL A 32 13.04 -23.46 2.49
N ARG A 33 14.13 -24.12 2.08
CA ARG A 33 14.18 -25.58 1.93
C ARG A 33 13.87 -26.31 3.24
N ASN A 34 14.43 -25.84 4.35
CA ASN A 34 14.22 -26.44 5.67
C ASN A 34 12.77 -26.33 6.13
N VAL A 35 12.11 -25.19 5.89
CA VAL A 35 10.72 -24.98 6.30
C VAL A 35 9.72 -25.67 5.35
N CYS A 36 9.99 -25.65 4.04
CA CYS A 36 9.06 -26.15 3.02
C CYS A 36 9.32 -27.60 2.59
N GLY A 37 10.38 -28.26 3.11
CA GLY A 37 10.74 -29.63 2.75
C GLY A 37 11.39 -29.78 1.37
N GLY A 38 11.71 -28.68 0.69
CA GLY A 38 12.27 -28.68 -0.65
C GLY A 38 12.18 -27.32 -1.32
N CYS A 39 12.96 -27.12 -2.39
CA CYS A 39 12.79 -26.04 -3.35
C CYS A 39 13.12 -26.54 -4.75
N SER A 40 12.35 -26.11 -5.74
CA SER A 40 12.46 -26.56 -7.14
C SER A 40 13.25 -25.60 -8.02
N GLY A 41 13.53 -24.38 -7.54
CA GLY A 41 14.37 -23.44 -8.26
C GLY A 41 14.51 -22.09 -7.56
N THR A 42 15.50 -21.33 -8.01
CA THR A 42 15.74 -19.94 -7.61
C THR A 42 15.87 -19.09 -8.86
N ASP A 43 15.21 -17.94 -8.86
CA ASP A 43 15.24 -16.99 -9.97
C ASP A 43 15.58 -15.59 -9.45
N ILE A 44 16.62 -14.96 -10.02
CA ILE A 44 17.06 -13.63 -9.61
C ILE A 44 16.23 -12.59 -10.36
N LEU A 45 15.48 -11.78 -9.62
CA LEU A 45 14.66 -10.70 -10.20
C LEU A 45 15.44 -9.39 -10.28
N ASP A 46 16.37 -9.18 -9.35
CA ASP A 46 17.27 -8.03 -9.31
C ASP A 46 18.54 -8.41 -8.52
N ALA A 47 19.70 -8.32 -9.18
CA ALA A 47 20.97 -8.77 -8.62
C ALA A 47 21.30 -7.99 -7.34
N GLY A 48 21.49 -8.73 -6.23
CA GLY A 48 21.76 -8.13 -4.93
C GLY A 48 20.54 -7.55 -4.21
N LYS A 49 19.33 -7.59 -4.82
CA LYS A 49 18.13 -6.97 -4.25
C LYS A 49 16.96 -7.94 -4.09
N ALA A 50 16.61 -8.72 -5.10
CA ALA A 50 15.40 -9.56 -5.06
C ALA A 50 15.56 -10.90 -5.79
N ALA A 51 14.98 -11.94 -5.21
CA ALA A 51 14.95 -13.27 -5.80
C ALA A 51 13.67 -14.03 -5.43
N ASP A 52 13.24 -14.90 -6.34
CA ASP A 52 12.19 -15.87 -6.13
C ASP A 52 12.77 -17.23 -5.79
N ILE A 53 12.16 -17.92 -4.84
CA ILE A 53 12.41 -19.33 -4.55
C ILE A 53 11.12 -20.10 -4.77
N THR A 54 11.12 -21.02 -5.73
CA THR A 54 9.94 -21.84 -6.04
C THR A 54 9.92 -23.08 -5.15
N VAL A 55 8.75 -23.38 -4.58
CA VAL A 55 8.48 -24.55 -3.74
C VAL A 55 7.15 -25.18 -4.17
N GLU A 56 6.92 -26.45 -3.84
CA GLU A 56 5.70 -27.15 -4.28
C GLU A 56 4.45 -26.62 -3.57
N THR A 57 4.44 -26.62 -2.25
CA THR A 57 3.31 -26.17 -1.44
C THR A 57 3.77 -25.45 -0.18
N VAL A 58 3.06 -24.39 0.22
CA VAL A 58 3.24 -23.73 1.52
C VAL A 58 1.89 -23.59 2.21
N ASN A 59 1.82 -23.95 3.49
CA ASN A 59 0.64 -23.76 4.33
C ASN A 59 0.81 -22.52 5.26
N PRO A 60 -0.25 -22.04 5.92
CA PRO A 60 -0.17 -20.85 6.78
C PRO A 60 0.88 -20.94 7.91
N ALA A 61 1.09 -22.13 8.48
CA ALA A 61 2.09 -22.34 9.54
C ALA A 61 3.53 -22.20 9.00
N MET A 62 3.79 -22.76 7.81
CA MET A 62 5.07 -22.58 7.12
C MET A 62 5.31 -21.12 6.75
N THR A 63 4.29 -20.41 6.25
CA THR A 63 4.39 -18.97 5.96
C THR A 63 4.74 -18.16 7.22
N ALA A 64 4.11 -18.46 8.36
CA ALA A 64 4.41 -17.80 9.63
C ALA A 64 5.84 -18.09 10.10
N GLU A 65 6.29 -19.33 9.97
CA GLU A 65 7.65 -19.73 10.34
C GLU A 65 8.71 -19.09 9.44
N LEU A 66 8.48 -19.04 8.12
CA LEU A 66 9.35 -18.31 7.19
C LEU A 66 9.48 -16.85 7.61
N ARG A 67 8.37 -16.17 7.90
CA ARG A 67 8.42 -14.77 8.34
C ARG A 67 9.23 -14.60 9.61
N ARG A 68 9.03 -15.49 10.58
CA ARG A 68 9.77 -15.46 11.85
C ARG A 68 11.28 -15.63 11.63
N GLN A 69 11.69 -16.57 10.78
CA GLN A 69 13.11 -16.80 10.49
C GLN A 69 13.74 -15.65 9.71
N PHE A 70 13.07 -15.13 8.68
CA PHE A 70 13.57 -14.02 7.88
C PHE A 70 13.67 -12.72 8.68
N PHE A 71 12.70 -12.46 9.58
CA PHE A 71 12.75 -11.32 10.49
C PHE A 71 13.99 -11.33 11.40
N CYS A 72 14.44 -12.50 11.84
CA CYS A 72 15.66 -12.65 12.65
C CYS A 72 16.95 -12.69 11.83
N PHE A 73 16.86 -12.88 10.50
CA PHE A 73 18.01 -13.13 9.65
C PHE A 73 18.67 -11.84 9.17
N ALA A 74 17.87 -10.98 8.54
CA ALA A 74 18.31 -9.73 7.95
C ALA A 74 17.09 -8.80 7.77
N SER A 75 17.33 -7.55 7.40
CA SER A 75 16.28 -6.60 7.04
C SER A 75 15.67 -6.95 5.66
N PHE A 76 15.08 -8.13 5.53
CA PHE A 76 14.46 -8.65 4.32
C PHE A 76 12.95 -8.70 4.49
N ASP A 77 12.22 -8.30 3.46
CA ASP A 77 10.79 -8.56 3.35
C ASP A 77 10.58 -9.82 2.51
N ILE A 78 9.60 -10.64 2.89
CA ILE A 78 9.25 -11.87 2.17
C ILE A 78 7.77 -11.91 1.79
N PHE A 79 7.49 -12.44 0.60
CA PHE A 79 6.14 -12.60 0.08
C PHE A 79 5.94 -14.05 -0.36
N VAL A 80 4.98 -14.73 0.27
CA VAL A 80 4.63 -16.12 -0.04
C VAL A 80 3.28 -16.13 -0.76
N GLN A 81 3.26 -16.57 -2.01
CA GLN A 81 2.06 -16.52 -2.84
C GLN A 81 2.08 -17.61 -3.92
N SER A 82 0.91 -17.88 -4.50
CA SER A 82 0.79 -18.77 -5.65
C SER A 82 1.57 -18.23 -6.86
N LYS A 83 2.25 -19.13 -7.57
CA LYS A 83 2.89 -18.86 -8.86
C LYS A 83 1.90 -19.23 -9.97
N ASP A 84 0.79 -18.51 -10.01
CA ASP A 84 -0.27 -18.67 -11.00
C ASP A 84 -0.38 -17.45 -11.93
N GLU A 85 -1.35 -17.50 -12.84
CA GLU A 85 -1.65 -16.43 -13.80
C GLU A 85 -2.10 -15.11 -13.15
N PHE A 86 -2.53 -15.14 -11.88
CA PHE A 86 -2.94 -13.94 -11.13
C PHE A 86 -1.80 -13.31 -10.34
N ARG A 87 -0.57 -13.86 -10.40
CA ARG A 87 0.59 -13.27 -9.72
C ARG A 87 0.87 -11.84 -10.19
N LYS A 88 0.87 -11.60 -11.52
CA LYS A 88 0.94 -10.24 -12.08
C LYS A 88 -0.44 -9.58 -11.97
N LYS A 89 -0.53 -8.49 -11.21
CA LYS A 89 -1.79 -7.85 -10.85
C LYS A 89 -2.21 -6.86 -11.93
N ARG A 90 -3.52 -6.77 -12.16
CA ARG A 90 -4.15 -5.95 -13.20
C ARG A 90 -4.85 -4.71 -12.64
N LEU A 91 -5.04 -4.66 -11.33
CA LEU A 91 -5.61 -3.52 -10.61
C LEU A 91 -4.76 -3.24 -9.36
N LEU A 92 -4.35 -1.99 -9.19
CA LEU A 92 -3.77 -1.44 -7.97
C LEU A 92 -4.78 -0.48 -7.34
N VAL A 93 -5.11 -0.67 -6.07
CA VAL A 93 -5.87 0.31 -5.27
C VAL A 93 -5.03 0.70 -4.06
N ALA A 94 -4.61 1.96 -3.96
CA ALA A 94 -3.67 2.38 -2.94
C ALA A 94 -4.21 3.52 -2.08
N ASP A 95 -3.90 3.47 -0.79
CA ASP A 95 -4.00 4.65 0.06
C ASP A 95 -2.99 5.73 -0.34
N MET A 96 -3.27 6.97 0.04
CA MET A 96 -2.39 8.10 -0.17
C MET A 96 -1.47 8.34 1.02
N ASP A 97 -2.03 8.79 2.14
CA ASP A 97 -1.32 9.20 3.35
C ASP A 97 -0.58 8.00 3.94
N ALA A 98 0.64 8.23 4.44
CA ALA A 98 1.57 7.22 4.95
C ALA A 98 1.80 6.00 4.03
N THR A 99 1.42 6.09 2.76
CA THR A 99 1.49 5.00 1.77
C THR A 99 2.16 5.47 0.48
N MET A 100 1.45 6.20 -0.40
CA MET A 100 2.02 6.75 -1.64
C MET A 100 2.80 8.04 -1.39
N ILE A 101 2.49 8.74 -0.30
CA ILE A 101 3.24 9.87 0.22
C ILE A 101 3.67 9.60 1.65
N GLU A 102 4.73 10.27 2.08
CA GLU A 102 5.17 10.29 3.47
C GLU A 102 4.23 11.20 4.28
N GLY A 103 3.97 10.84 5.54
CA GLY A 103 3.19 11.69 6.45
C GLY A 103 1.67 11.64 6.25
N GLU A 104 0.98 12.55 6.94
CA GLU A 104 -0.48 12.67 7.00
C GLU A 104 -0.88 14.09 6.58
N THR A 105 -1.55 14.24 5.44
CA THR A 105 -1.80 15.56 4.83
C THR A 105 -2.62 16.50 5.72
N LEU A 106 -3.57 15.97 6.49
CA LEU A 106 -4.36 16.78 7.43
C LEU A 106 -3.52 17.28 8.60
N ASP A 107 -2.59 16.47 9.10
CA ASP A 107 -1.72 16.87 10.21
C ASP A 107 -0.67 17.88 9.74
N GLU A 108 -0.16 17.74 8.51
CA GLU A 108 0.74 18.73 7.88
C GLU A 108 0.04 20.07 7.67
N LEU A 109 -1.19 20.04 7.17
CA LEU A 109 -2.04 21.23 7.03
C LEU A 109 -2.29 21.86 8.40
N ALA A 110 -2.64 21.07 9.41
CA ALA A 110 -2.86 21.56 10.76
C ALA A 110 -1.59 22.20 11.36
N ALA A 111 -0.42 21.59 11.14
CA ALA A 111 0.84 22.09 11.65
C ALA A 111 1.24 23.41 10.99
N HIS A 112 1.11 23.53 9.66
CA HIS A 112 1.45 24.74 8.91
C HIS A 112 0.64 25.96 9.36
N PHE A 113 -0.58 25.75 9.87
CA PHE A 113 -1.49 26.80 10.32
C PHE A 113 -1.69 26.86 11.85
N GLY A 114 -0.88 26.16 12.63
CA GLY A 114 -0.92 26.24 14.11
C GLY A 114 -2.17 25.63 14.75
N LEU A 115 -2.86 24.71 14.05
CA LEU A 115 -4.07 24.03 14.51
C LEU A 115 -3.81 22.64 15.10
N LYS A 116 -2.55 22.20 15.16
CA LYS A 116 -2.15 20.87 15.63
C LYS A 116 -2.74 20.52 17.00
N ASP A 117 -2.65 21.44 17.96
CA ASP A 117 -3.10 21.22 19.34
C ASP A 117 -4.64 21.13 19.45
N GLN A 118 -5.36 21.66 18.47
CA GLN A 118 -6.83 21.60 18.41
C GLN A 118 -7.32 20.31 17.71
N ILE A 119 -6.58 19.84 16.70
CA ILE A 119 -6.92 18.64 15.93
C ILE A 119 -6.56 17.35 16.68
N ALA A 120 -5.41 17.32 17.36
CA ALA A 120 -4.91 16.12 18.01
C ALA A 120 -5.90 15.46 19.01
N PRO A 121 -6.62 16.22 19.88
CA PRO A 121 -7.62 15.63 20.76
C PRO A 121 -8.78 14.96 20.02
N ILE A 122 -9.21 15.51 18.88
CA ILE A 122 -10.30 14.96 18.07
C ILE A 122 -9.86 13.65 17.43
N THR A 123 -8.65 13.63 16.84
CA THR A 123 -8.05 12.42 16.27
C THR A 123 -7.93 11.32 17.33
N ALA A 124 -7.49 11.66 18.54
CA ALA A 124 -7.37 10.70 19.64
C ALA A 124 -8.74 10.10 20.06
N LYS A 125 -9.81 10.90 20.09
CA LYS A 125 -11.17 10.41 20.36
C LYS A 125 -11.66 9.44 19.28
N ALA A 126 -11.42 9.77 18.00
CA ALA A 126 -11.79 8.91 16.87
C ALA A 126 -11.05 7.57 16.91
N MET A 127 -9.75 7.58 17.22
CA MET A 127 -8.94 6.36 17.36
C MET A 127 -9.38 5.47 18.53
N ARG A 128 -9.95 6.06 19.60
CA ARG A 128 -10.55 5.32 20.73
C ARG A 128 -12.00 4.87 20.46
N GLY A 129 -12.58 5.24 19.32
CA GLY A 129 -13.96 4.92 18.96
C GLY A 129 -15.01 5.71 19.75
N GLU A 130 -14.64 6.81 20.40
CA GLU A 130 -15.56 7.67 21.16
C GLU A 130 -16.48 8.50 20.25
N ILE A 131 -16.02 8.79 19.03
CA ILE A 131 -16.75 9.49 17.97
C ILE A 131 -16.56 8.74 16.66
N ASP A 132 -17.56 8.78 15.78
CA ASP A 132 -17.43 8.13 14.48
C ASP A 132 -16.46 8.89 13.55
N PHE A 133 -15.97 8.21 12.50
CA PHE A 133 -14.99 8.80 11.59
C PHE A 133 -15.51 10.05 10.88
N ALA A 134 -16.78 10.05 10.45
CA ALA A 134 -17.37 11.15 9.72
C ALA A 134 -17.57 12.37 10.63
N GLU A 135 -17.99 12.15 11.88
CA GLU A 135 -18.06 13.16 12.92
C GLU A 135 -16.67 13.75 13.21
N ALA A 136 -15.67 12.91 13.46
CA ALA A 136 -14.30 13.35 13.71
C ALA A 136 -13.71 14.14 12.53
N LEU A 137 -13.99 13.73 11.30
CA LEU A 137 -13.58 14.44 10.10
C LEU A 137 -14.26 15.82 10.01
N ARG A 138 -15.58 15.89 10.21
CA ARG A 138 -16.31 17.17 10.20
C ARG A 138 -15.80 18.12 11.28
N MET A 139 -15.54 17.62 12.49
CA MET A 139 -14.98 18.44 13.57
C MET A 139 -13.60 19.01 13.21
N ARG A 140 -12.69 18.17 12.68
CA ARG A 140 -11.35 18.61 12.27
C ARG A 140 -11.40 19.62 11.13
N VAL A 141 -12.26 19.39 10.12
CA VAL A 141 -12.42 20.32 9.01
C VAL A 141 -13.12 21.62 9.43
N GLY A 142 -14.01 21.58 10.43
CA GLY A 142 -14.60 22.78 11.02
C GLY A 142 -13.56 23.76 11.55
N LEU A 143 -12.44 23.26 12.07
CA LEU A 143 -11.31 24.08 12.54
C LEU A 143 -10.58 24.80 11.40
N LEU A 144 -10.75 24.35 10.15
CA LEU A 144 -10.13 24.95 8.96
C LEU A 144 -10.97 26.09 8.37
N LYS A 145 -12.13 26.42 8.97
CA LYS A 145 -13.05 27.44 8.46
C LYS A 145 -12.36 28.80 8.33
N GLY A 146 -12.53 29.42 7.17
CA GLY A 146 -11.98 30.75 6.86
C GLY A 146 -10.52 30.75 6.42
N MET A 147 -9.84 29.60 6.45
CA MET A 147 -8.49 29.45 5.92
C MET A 147 -8.50 29.68 4.39
N PRO A 148 -7.52 30.40 3.83
CA PRO A 148 -7.47 30.61 2.40
C PRO A 148 -7.18 29.30 1.65
N VAL A 149 -7.75 29.10 0.47
CA VAL A 149 -7.51 27.93 -0.37
C VAL A 149 -6.03 27.79 -0.74
N SER A 150 -5.28 28.91 -0.81
CA SER A 150 -3.82 28.92 -1.02
C SER A 150 -3.06 28.08 0.01
N ALA A 151 -3.60 27.94 1.22
CA ALA A 151 -3.07 27.09 2.27
C ALA A 151 -2.86 25.64 1.82
N LEU A 152 -3.86 25.08 1.15
CA LEU A 152 -3.82 23.70 0.65
C LEU A 152 -2.69 23.54 -0.39
N TYR A 153 -2.53 24.53 -1.26
CA TYR A 153 -1.46 24.54 -2.26
C TYR A 153 -0.07 24.77 -1.66
N GLU A 154 0.05 25.47 -0.54
CA GLU A 154 1.30 25.59 0.19
C GLU A 154 1.69 24.28 0.84
N THR A 155 0.76 23.58 1.50
CA THR A 155 0.99 22.25 2.07
C THR A 155 1.40 21.25 0.99
N LEU A 156 0.81 21.32 -0.21
CA LEU A 156 1.22 20.48 -1.35
C LEU A 156 2.72 20.56 -1.69
N LYS A 157 3.36 21.71 -1.48
CA LYS A 157 4.79 21.87 -1.78
C LYS A 157 5.69 21.08 -0.83
N ALA A 158 5.18 20.72 0.35
CA ALA A 158 5.91 19.95 1.35
C ALA A 158 5.72 18.43 1.18
N VAL A 159 4.76 18.00 0.34
CA VAL A 159 4.46 16.59 0.11
C VAL A 159 5.69 15.87 -0.42
N ARG A 160 6.05 14.78 0.25
CA ARG A 160 7.13 13.87 -0.16
C ARG A 160 6.53 12.56 -0.61
N PHE A 161 6.95 12.07 -1.77
CA PHE A 161 6.50 10.77 -2.26
C PHE A 161 7.26 9.64 -1.60
N SER A 162 6.55 8.57 -1.24
CA SER A 162 7.17 7.36 -0.73
C SER A 162 8.13 6.77 -1.76
N LYS A 163 9.26 6.25 -1.29
CA LYS A 163 10.25 5.59 -2.16
C LYS A 163 9.59 4.47 -2.97
N GLY A 164 9.86 4.44 -4.27
CA GLY A 164 9.30 3.47 -5.20
C GLY A 164 7.86 3.74 -5.68
N ALA A 165 7.15 4.77 -5.17
CA ALA A 165 5.76 5.04 -5.58
C ALA A 165 5.63 5.30 -7.09
N ALA A 166 6.46 6.20 -7.63
CA ALA A 166 6.46 6.51 -9.07
C ALA A 166 6.83 5.29 -9.92
N THR A 167 7.86 4.54 -9.50
CA THR A 167 8.28 3.31 -10.19
C THR A 167 7.17 2.25 -10.19
N LEU A 168 6.50 2.03 -9.05
CA LEU A 168 5.40 1.08 -8.92
C LEU A 168 4.26 1.43 -9.89
N VAL A 169 3.72 2.64 -9.78
CA VAL A 169 2.56 3.08 -10.57
C VAL A 169 2.91 3.13 -12.06
N GLY A 170 4.08 3.68 -12.41
CA GLY A 170 4.56 3.73 -13.79
C GLY A 170 4.74 2.35 -14.42
N THR A 171 5.30 1.39 -13.68
CA THR A 171 5.50 0.02 -14.17
C THR A 171 4.17 -0.71 -14.36
N MET A 172 3.26 -0.58 -13.39
CA MET A 172 1.94 -1.19 -13.48
C MET A 172 1.12 -0.61 -14.63
N ASN A 173 1.14 0.71 -14.82
CA ASN A 173 0.50 1.37 -15.97
C ASN A 173 1.08 0.89 -17.31
N ARG A 174 2.41 0.81 -17.44
CA ARG A 174 3.08 0.31 -18.66
C ARG A 174 2.68 -1.14 -18.97
N SER A 175 2.39 -1.91 -17.94
CA SER A 175 1.94 -3.31 -18.05
C SER A 175 0.43 -3.44 -18.27
N GLY A 176 -0.29 -2.33 -18.46
CA GLY A 176 -1.72 -2.30 -18.74
C GLY A 176 -2.62 -2.41 -17.51
N ALA A 177 -2.06 -2.35 -16.30
CA ALA A 177 -2.85 -2.35 -15.08
C ALA A 177 -3.57 -1.00 -14.88
N LYS A 178 -4.67 -1.05 -14.13
CA LYS A 178 -5.42 0.12 -13.69
C LYS A 178 -4.98 0.48 -12.28
N CYS A 179 -4.48 1.70 -12.07
CA CYS A 179 -4.07 2.20 -10.75
C CYS A 179 -5.05 3.26 -10.21
N VAL A 180 -5.67 2.98 -9.06
CA VAL A 180 -6.59 3.87 -8.32
C VAL A 180 -5.94 4.36 -7.04
N LEU A 181 -5.99 5.67 -6.81
CA LEU A 181 -5.64 6.27 -5.54
C LEU A 181 -6.92 6.55 -4.73
N ILE A 182 -6.98 6.15 -3.47
CA ILE A 182 -8.13 6.42 -2.61
C ILE A 182 -7.70 6.78 -1.19
N SER A 183 -8.11 7.95 -0.70
CA SER A 183 -7.78 8.40 0.66
C SER A 183 -8.97 9.01 1.39
N GLY A 184 -8.92 8.92 2.72
CA GLY A 184 -9.78 9.71 3.62
C GLY A 184 -9.31 11.16 3.79
N GLY A 185 -8.17 11.53 3.21
CA GLY A 185 -7.71 12.90 3.00
C GLY A 185 -8.51 13.64 1.93
N PHE A 186 -8.00 14.76 1.42
CA PHE A 186 -8.79 15.65 0.55
C PHE A 186 -8.50 15.51 -0.95
N ASP A 187 -9.53 15.75 -1.76
CA ASP A 187 -9.54 15.58 -3.21
C ASP A 187 -8.48 16.41 -3.94
N LEU A 188 -8.16 17.60 -3.43
CA LEU A 188 -7.07 18.45 -3.95
C LEU A 188 -5.70 17.75 -3.81
N PHE A 189 -5.44 17.08 -2.68
CA PHE A 189 -4.21 16.32 -2.46
C PHE A 189 -4.19 15.05 -3.30
N THR A 190 -5.27 14.27 -3.28
CA THR A 190 -5.35 13.03 -4.08
C THR A 190 -5.23 13.32 -5.57
N SER A 191 -5.79 14.42 -6.06
CA SER A 191 -5.66 14.83 -7.46
C SER A 191 -4.21 15.19 -7.81
N HIS A 192 -3.50 15.91 -6.94
CA HIS A 192 -2.09 16.22 -7.16
C HIS A 192 -1.22 14.96 -7.21
N VAL A 193 -1.36 14.08 -6.21
CA VAL A 193 -0.61 12.81 -6.14
C VAL A 193 -0.94 11.91 -7.33
N ALA A 194 -2.22 11.78 -7.68
CA ALA A 194 -2.68 10.98 -8.81
C ALA A 194 -2.11 11.45 -10.14
N ASN A 195 -2.17 12.75 -10.42
CA ASN A 195 -1.63 13.32 -11.65
C ASN A 195 -0.11 13.18 -11.73
N THR A 196 0.58 13.29 -10.59
CA THR A 196 2.05 13.21 -10.54
C THR A 196 2.55 11.77 -10.75
N LEU A 197 1.90 10.80 -10.11
CA LEU A 197 2.30 9.38 -10.17
C LEU A 197 1.66 8.63 -11.35
N GLY A 198 0.63 9.20 -11.99
CA GLY A 198 -0.06 8.61 -13.14
C GLY A 198 -1.21 7.67 -12.80
N PHE A 199 -1.91 7.86 -11.68
CA PHE A 199 -3.12 7.11 -11.39
C PHE A 199 -4.25 7.50 -12.36
N TYR A 200 -5.01 6.53 -12.88
CA TYR A 200 -6.11 6.83 -13.82
C TYR A 200 -7.34 7.40 -13.11
N LYS A 201 -7.48 7.10 -11.81
CA LYS A 201 -8.59 7.56 -10.97
C LYS A 201 -8.08 7.89 -9.58
N ASN A 202 -8.65 8.93 -8.99
CA ASN A 202 -8.42 9.28 -7.60
C ASN A 202 -9.75 9.54 -6.88
N ILE A 203 -9.80 9.26 -5.58
CA ILE A 203 -10.96 9.44 -4.72
C ILE A 203 -10.49 10.04 -3.40
N GLY A 204 -11.05 11.19 -3.02
CA GLY A 204 -10.74 11.89 -1.78
C GLY A 204 -11.97 12.66 -1.26
N ASN A 205 -11.93 13.07 0.00
CA ASN A 205 -12.96 13.91 0.61
C ASN A 205 -12.92 15.32 0.04
N ARG A 206 -14.09 15.91 -0.20
CA ARG A 206 -14.20 17.22 -0.83
C ARG A 206 -14.40 18.29 0.24
N LEU A 207 -13.55 19.31 0.26
CA LEU A 207 -13.71 20.46 1.14
C LEU A 207 -14.70 21.47 0.54
N GLY A 208 -15.57 22.04 1.37
CA GLY A 208 -16.41 23.16 0.98
C GLY A 208 -15.57 24.43 0.79
N ILE A 209 -15.75 25.10 -0.35
CA ILE A 209 -15.02 26.32 -0.72
C ILE A 209 -16.05 27.40 -1.09
N HIS A 210 -15.84 28.61 -0.56
CA HIS A 210 -16.59 29.80 -0.95
C HIS A 210 -15.62 30.95 -1.22
N GLY A 211 -15.55 31.39 -2.48
CA GLY A 211 -14.53 32.33 -2.93
C GLY A 211 -13.13 31.74 -2.81
N ASP A 212 -12.25 32.42 -2.09
CA ASP A 212 -10.87 32.02 -1.83
C ASP A 212 -10.68 31.33 -0.47
N LYS A 213 -11.77 30.95 0.23
CA LYS A 213 -11.72 30.40 1.60
C LYS A 213 -12.45 29.09 1.76
N LEU A 214 -12.00 28.29 2.73
CA LEU A 214 -12.67 27.08 3.18
C LEU A 214 -13.91 27.41 4.03
N THR A 215 -15.01 26.72 3.78
CA THR A 215 -16.25 26.88 4.55
C THR A 215 -16.20 26.20 5.92
N GLY A 216 -15.25 25.27 6.10
CA GLY A 216 -15.18 24.37 7.26
C GLY A 216 -16.09 23.15 7.15
N GLU A 217 -16.60 22.86 5.95
CA GLU A 217 -17.50 21.73 5.70
C GLU A 217 -16.81 20.66 4.83
N VAL A 218 -17.13 19.40 5.07
CA VAL A 218 -16.81 18.29 4.15
C VAL A 218 -18.07 17.92 3.38
N LEU A 219 -17.96 17.97 2.05
CA LEU A 219 -19.07 17.66 1.17
C LEU A 219 -19.24 16.13 1.05
N PRO A 220 -20.48 15.62 1.07
CA PRO A 220 -20.74 14.21 0.84
C PRO A 220 -20.50 13.81 -0.64
N PRO A 221 -20.26 12.51 -0.91
CA PRO A 221 -20.10 11.42 0.06
C PRO A 221 -18.73 11.47 0.77
N ILE A 222 -18.70 11.07 2.04
CA ILE A 222 -17.45 10.97 2.82
C ILE A 222 -16.77 9.64 2.49
N VAL A 223 -15.47 9.69 2.19
CA VAL A 223 -14.62 8.53 1.96
C VAL A 223 -14.23 7.92 3.30
N ASP A 224 -14.75 6.74 3.55
CA ASP A 224 -14.46 5.92 4.74
C ASP A 224 -13.87 4.55 4.36
N LYS A 225 -13.66 3.69 5.37
CA LYS A 225 -13.13 2.33 5.17
C LYS A 225 -14.00 1.47 4.24
N PHE A 226 -15.32 1.68 4.22
CA PHE A 226 -16.25 0.94 3.36
C PHE A 226 -16.18 1.44 1.92
N THR A 227 -15.94 2.73 1.72
CA THR A 227 -15.68 3.33 0.41
C THR A 227 -14.41 2.75 -0.21
N LYS A 228 -13.36 2.54 0.58
CA LYS A 228 -12.11 1.88 0.12
C LYS A 228 -12.35 0.45 -0.35
N LYS A 229 -13.07 -0.35 0.44
CA LYS A 229 -13.48 -1.71 0.04
C LYS A 229 -14.32 -1.69 -1.23
N LYS A 230 -15.37 -0.87 -1.28
CA LYS A 230 -16.28 -0.79 -2.43
C LYS A 230 -15.54 -0.40 -3.71
N THR A 231 -14.54 0.47 -3.61
CA THR A 231 -13.70 0.87 -4.75
C THR A 231 -12.96 -0.33 -5.36
N VAL A 232 -12.42 -1.23 -4.54
CA VAL A 232 -11.81 -2.48 -5.05
C VAL A 232 -12.84 -3.30 -5.83
N GLU A 233 -14.03 -3.52 -5.27
CA GLU A 233 -15.08 -4.34 -5.87
C GLU A 233 -15.64 -3.72 -7.16
N ASP A 234 -15.88 -2.42 -7.16
CA ASP A 234 -16.44 -1.68 -8.30
C ASP A 234 -15.45 -1.63 -9.47
N GLU A 235 -14.18 -1.32 -9.22
CA GLU A 235 -13.17 -1.18 -10.27
C GLU A 235 -12.78 -2.55 -10.84
N ALA A 236 -12.68 -3.58 -9.99
CA ALA A 236 -12.49 -4.94 -10.45
C ALA A 236 -13.64 -5.38 -11.38
N ARG A 237 -14.89 -5.10 -11.00
CA ARG A 237 -16.07 -5.39 -11.82
C ARG A 237 -16.09 -4.59 -13.12
N LEU A 238 -15.78 -3.30 -13.06
CA LEU A 238 -15.80 -2.40 -14.22
C LEU A 238 -14.86 -2.88 -15.33
N PHE A 239 -13.69 -3.41 -14.96
CA PHE A 239 -12.67 -3.87 -15.91
C PHE A 239 -12.65 -5.38 -16.13
N GLY A 240 -13.59 -6.14 -15.54
CA GLY A 240 -13.61 -7.61 -15.64
C GLY A 240 -12.32 -8.24 -15.10
N ILE A 241 -11.84 -7.74 -13.96
CA ILE A 241 -10.62 -8.21 -13.29
C ILE A 241 -11.02 -9.12 -12.13
N GLU A 242 -10.48 -10.34 -12.12
CA GLU A 242 -10.66 -11.28 -11.01
C GLU A 242 -10.09 -10.71 -9.70
N PRO A 243 -10.75 -10.91 -8.54
CA PRO A 243 -10.24 -10.43 -7.25
C PRO A 243 -8.80 -10.87 -6.97
N ALA A 244 -8.42 -12.07 -7.39
CA ALA A 244 -7.06 -12.61 -7.29
C ALA A 244 -6.00 -11.75 -8.00
N ALA A 245 -6.39 -11.05 -9.07
CA ALA A 245 -5.54 -10.16 -9.86
C ALA A 245 -5.53 -8.71 -9.35
N VAL A 246 -6.07 -8.44 -8.15
CA VAL A 246 -6.04 -7.12 -7.51
C VAL A 246 -4.96 -7.06 -6.43
N VAL A 247 -4.20 -5.98 -6.40
CA VAL A 247 -3.36 -5.59 -5.27
C VAL A 247 -3.91 -4.34 -4.61
N ALA A 248 -3.98 -4.34 -3.28
CA ALA A 248 -4.30 -3.17 -2.49
C ALA A 248 -3.13 -2.83 -1.55
N ILE A 249 -2.88 -1.54 -1.29
CA ILE A 249 -1.78 -1.09 -0.42
C ILE A 249 -2.30 -0.05 0.58
N GLY A 250 -1.93 -0.17 1.85
CA GLY A 250 -2.24 0.78 2.91
C GLY A 250 -1.43 0.54 4.18
N ASP A 251 -1.46 1.47 5.12
CA ASP A 251 -0.72 1.41 6.40
C ASP A 251 -1.65 1.23 7.63
N GLY A 252 -2.91 1.66 7.50
CA GLY A 252 -3.80 1.93 8.62
C GLY A 252 -4.98 0.97 8.77
N ALA A 253 -5.59 0.97 9.94
CA ALA A 253 -6.76 0.12 10.23
C ALA A 253 -7.99 0.45 9.34
N ASN A 254 -8.06 1.67 8.83
CA ASN A 254 -9.03 2.12 7.82
C ASN A 254 -8.88 1.39 6.48
N ASP A 255 -7.72 0.82 6.19
CA ASP A 255 -7.45 0.11 4.94
C ASP A 255 -7.75 -1.38 5.02
N ILE A 256 -7.84 -1.95 6.23
CA ILE A 256 -8.03 -3.39 6.43
C ILE A 256 -9.15 -3.97 5.55
N PRO A 257 -10.35 -3.37 5.45
CA PRO A 257 -11.40 -3.88 4.57
C PRO A 257 -10.99 -3.92 3.08
N MET A 258 -10.24 -2.92 2.61
CA MET A 258 -9.70 -2.86 1.24
C MET A 258 -8.62 -3.94 1.02
N LEU A 259 -7.69 -4.05 1.97
CA LEU A 259 -6.60 -5.02 1.93
C LEU A 259 -7.11 -6.47 1.93
N GLN A 260 -8.12 -6.77 2.73
CA GLN A 260 -8.73 -8.10 2.81
C GLN A 260 -9.61 -8.46 1.61
N THR A 261 -10.05 -7.46 0.85
CA THR A 261 -10.89 -7.67 -0.35
C THR A 261 -10.02 -7.97 -1.59
N ALA A 262 -8.79 -7.45 -1.64
CA ALA A 262 -7.87 -7.70 -2.74
C ALA A 262 -7.23 -9.10 -2.65
N GLY A 263 -6.91 -9.69 -3.81
CA GLY A 263 -6.13 -10.94 -3.88
C GLY A 263 -4.72 -10.82 -3.28
N ALA A 264 -4.17 -9.61 -3.26
CA ALA A 264 -2.97 -9.26 -2.51
C ALA A 264 -3.14 -7.92 -1.77
N GLY A 265 -3.56 -7.94 -0.50
CA GLY A 265 -3.49 -6.78 0.37
C GLY A 265 -2.08 -6.61 0.95
N VAL A 266 -1.41 -5.49 0.74
CA VAL A 266 -0.05 -5.22 1.21
C VAL A 266 -0.07 -4.14 2.29
N GLY A 267 0.41 -4.49 3.48
CA GLY A 267 0.71 -3.52 4.53
C GLY A 267 2.03 -2.82 4.25
N TYR A 268 2.00 -1.50 4.01
CA TYR A 268 3.23 -0.70 3.83
C TYR A 268 3.56 0.01 5.15
N PHE A 269 4.63 -0.42 5.82
CA PHE A 269 4.97 -0.01 7.19
C PHE A 269 3.75 -0.03 8.13
N GLY A 270 2.87 -1.02 7.93
CA GLY A 270 1.54 -1.05 8.51
C GLY A 270 1.56 -1.10 10.04
N LYS A 271 0.57 -0.46 10.65
CA LYS A 271 0.34 -0.50 12.12
C LYS A 271 -0.01 -1.93 12.57
N PRO A 272 0.10 -2.28 13.87
CA PRO A 272 -0.10 -3.65 14.34
C PRO A 272 -1.38 -4.34 13.82
N ALA A 273 -2.51 -3.61 13.79
CA ALA A 273 -3.76 -4.13 13.26
C ALA A 273 -3.68 -4.54 11.77
N VAL A 274 -2.93 -3.80 10.95
CA VAL A 274 -2.67 -4.15 9.53
C VAL A 274 -1.73 -5.34 9.43
N GLN A 275 -0.72 -5.42 10.31
CA GLN A 275 0.20 -6.56 10.36
C GLN A 275 -0.50 -7.88 10.65
N GLU A 276 -1.54 -7.84 11.49
CA GLU A 276 -2.40 -9.00 11.79
C GLU A 276 -3.38 -9.29 10.65
N ALA A 277 -3.90 -8.25 10.00
CA ALA A 277 -4.96 -8.39 9.00
C ALA A 277 -4.50 -8.89 7.62
N THR A 278 -3.21 -8.73 7.27
CA THR A 278 -2.71 -9.19 5.96
C THR A 278 -1.36 -9.91 6.01
N PRO A 279 -1.18 -10.99 5.22
CA PRO A 279 0.10 -11.67 5.09
C PRO A 279 1.20 -10.83 4.40
N PHE A 280 0.88 -9.98 3.44
CA PHE A 280 1.92 -9.27 2.68
C PHE A 280 2.33 -7.98 3.38
N GLN A 281 3.60 -7.89 3.78
CA GLN A 281 4.11 -6.81 4.62
C GLN A 281 5.41 -6.27 4.04
N ILE A 282 5.49 -4.94 3.92
CA ILE A 282 6.73 -4.21 3.64
C ILE A 282 7.14 -3.52 4.93
N ARG A 283 8.30 -3.91 5.48
CA ARG A 283 8.82 -3.41 6.77
C ARG A 283 10.23 -2.86 6.67
N HIS A 284 10.99 -3.30 5.67
CA HIS A 284 12.41 -2.97 5.53
C HIS A 284 12.76 -2.39 4.16
N THR A 285 11.84 -2.51 3.21
CA THR A 285 12.01 -2.12 1.81
C THR A 285 11.13 -0.92 1.46
N ASP A 286 10.80 -0.76 0.18
CA ASP A 286 9.98 0.33 -0.34
C ASP A 286 8.91 -0.21 -1.30
N LEU A 287 8.13 0.66 -1.93
CA LEU A 287 6.99 0.25 -2.76
C LEU A 287 7.39 -0.56 -4.02
N THR A 288 8.67 -0.58 -4.42
CA THR A 288 9.12 -1.45 -5.52
C THR A 288 9.02 -2.94 -5.17
N SER A 289 8.98 -3.30 -3.88
CA SER A 289 8.77 -4.67 -3.43
C SER A 289 7.47 -5.28 -3.94
N VAL A 290 6.45 -4.45 -4.18
CA VAL A 290 5.18 -4.90 -4.77
C VAL A 290 5.37 -5.36 -6.21
N LEU A 291 6.35 -4.81 -6.95
CA LEU A 291 6.69 -5.28 -8.30
C LEU A 291 7.44 -6.62 -8.24
N TYR A 292 8.45 -6.76 -7.38
CA TYR A 292 9.15 -8.04 -7.22
C TYR A 292 8.22 -9.15 -6.74
N MET A 293 7.31 -8.85 -5.80
CA MET A 293 6.26 -9.77 -5.37
C MET A 293 5.47 -10.31 -6.58
N GLN A 294 5.15 -9.46 -7.56
CA GLN A 294 4.45 -9.86 -8.78
C GLN A 294 5.33 -10.58 -9.82
N GLY A 295 6.63 -10.73 -9.56
CA GLY A 295 7.60 -11.36 -10.45
C GLY A 295 8.14 -10.45 -11.55
N TYR A 296 7.98 -9.12 -11.43
CA TYR A 296 8.68 -8.19 -12.31
C TYR A 296 10.18 -8.22 -12.02
N ARG A 297 10.98 -8.19 -13.09
CA ARG A 297 12.43 -8.01 -13.03
C ARG A 297 12.79 -6.52 -13.04
N ARG A 298 13.98 -6.18 -12.54
CA ARG A 298 14.43 -4.78 -12.45
C ARG A 298 14.40 -4.06 -13.79
N GLU A 299 14.72 -4.75 -14.88
CA GLU A 299 14.70 -4.22 -16.25
C GLU A 299 13.29 -3.92 -16.78
N GLU A 300 12.24 -4.51 -16.19
CA GLU A 300 10.84 -4.23 -16.57
C GLU A 300 10.32 -2.93 -15.92
N PHE A 301 11.02 -2.42 -14.91
CA PHE A 301 10.54 -1.27 -14.15
C PHE A 301 10.50 0.00 -15.02
N ALA A 302 9.52 0.84 -14.76
CA ALA A 302 9.51 2.20 -15.29
C ALA A 302 10.74 2.98 -14.81
N ALA A 303 11.27 3.81 -15.72
CA ALA A 303 12.44 4.64 -15.49
C ALA A 303 12.12 5.75 -14.48
#